data_AF-A0A5E7ZK22-F1
#
_entry.id   AF-A0A5E7ZK22-F1
#
_cell.length_a   1.000
_cell.length_b   1.000
_cell.length_c   1.000
_cell.angle_alpha   90.00
_cell.angle_beta   90.00
_cell.angle_gamma   90.00
#
_symmetry.space_group_name_H-M   'P 1'
#
loop_
_entity.id
_entity.type
_entity.pdbx_description
1 polymer ?
#
loop_
_entity_poly.entity_id
_entity_poly.type
_entity_poly.pdbx_seq_one_letter_code
_entity_poly.pdbx_strand_id
1 'polypeptide(L)' 'MSGDVVNLRMARKRRDRTAREAEAERNRFEHGRSKAERTLARARNEKAARELDASRREPDTSAPEPDKGTS' A
#
# COMPACT_ATOMS: atom_id res chain seq x y z
N MET A 1 -40.48 37.58 19.75
CA MET A 1 -39.31 37.12 18.98
C MET A 1 -38.62 36.04 19.79
N SER A 2 -38.74 34.78 19.37
CA SER A 2 -38.07 33.65 20.02
C SER A 2 -36.66 33.55 19.46
N GLY A 3 -35.67 33.92 20.27
CA GLY A 3 -34.26 33.67 19.94
C GLY A 3 -33.93 32.20 20.15
N ASP A 4 -33.55 31.49 19.09
CA ASP A 4 -33.12 30.10 19.20
C ASP A 4 -31.85 30.02 20.05
N VAL A 5 -31.96 29.36 21.21
CA VAL A 5 -30.82 29.12 22.11
C VAL A 5 -29.95 28.03 21.49
N VAL A 6 -28.91 28.44 20.78
CA VAL A 6 -27.97 27.50 20.16
C VAL A 6 -27.01 26.94 21.21
N ASN A 7 -27.01 25.61 21.38
CA ASN A 7 -26.09 24.96 22.32
C ASN A 7 -24.68 24.90 21.73
N LEU A 8 -23.84 25.87 22.11
CA LEU A 8 -22.46 26.00 21.65
C LEU A 8 -21.58 24.79 21.99
N ARG A 9 -21.86 24.07 23.09
CA ARG A 9 -21.10 22.85 23.45
C ARG A 9 -21.33 21.75 22.41
N MET A 10 -22.58 21.55 22.00
CA MET A 10 -22.91 20.56 20.97
C MET A 10 -22.37 20.98 19.60
N ALA A 11 -22.41 22.27 19.27
CA ALA A 11 -21.82 22.81 18.05
C ALA A 11 -20.30 22.55 17.98
N ARG A 12 -19.56 22.85 19.06
CA ARG A 12 -18.12 22.57 19.15
C ARG A 12 -17.82 21.08 19.01
N LYS A 13 -18.55 20.23 19.74
CA LYS A 13 -18.37 18.76 19.68
C LYS A 13 -18.61 18.21 18.28
N ARG A 14 -19.60 18.74 17.55
CA ARG A 14 -19.86 18.37 16.15
C ARG A 14 -18.69 18.78 15.26
N ARG A 15 -18.20 20.01 15.37
CA ARG A 15 -17.03 20.50 14.61
C ARG A 15 -15.78 19.65 14.84
N ASP A 16 -15.51 19.30 16.09
CA ASP A 16 -14.33 18.51 16.44
C ASP A 16 -14.45 17.07 15.91
N ARG A 17 -15.66 16.51 15.92
CA ARG A 17 -15.92 15.20 15.31
C ARG A 17 -15.71 15.23 13.78
N THR A 18 -16.27 16.22 13.09
CA THR A 18 -16.09 16.35 11.64
C THR A 18 -14.63 16.56 11.25
N ALA A 19 -13.87 17.33 12.04
CA ALA A 19 -12.44 17.53 11.80
C ALA A 19 -11.65 16.21 11.91
N ARG A 20 -11.95 15.39 12.93
CA ARG A 20 -11.32 14.08 13.12
C ARG A 20 -11.69 13.09 12.02
N GLU A 21 -12.93 13.12 11.54
CA GLU A 21 -13.38 12.27 10.43
C GLU A 21 -12.64 12.63 9.12
N ALA A 22 -12.49 13.92 8.81
CA ALA A 22 -11.74 14.39 7.64
C ALA A 22 -10.25 14.03 7.73
N GLU A 23 -9.64 14.14 8.92
CA GLU A 23 -8.27 13.70 9.16
C GLU A 23 -8.12 12.17 9.01
N ALA A 24 -9.07 11.40 9.55
CA ALA A 24 -9.08 9.95 9.40
C ALA A 24 -9.24 9.54 7.93
N GLU A 25 -10.07 10.23 7.16
CA GLU A 25 -10.25 10.02 5.73
C GLU A 25 -8.95 10.31 4.96
N ARG A 26 -8.33 11.47 5.19
CA ARG A 26 -6.99 11.77 4.65
C ARG A 26 -5.96 10.71 5.01
N ASN A 27 -5.91 10.28 6.26
CA ASN A 27 -5.00 9.23 6.70
C ASN A 27 -5.33 7.87 6.05
N ARG A 28 -6.59 7.57 5.70
CA ARG A 28 -6.93 6.38 4.90
C ARG A 28 -6.48 6.52 3.44
N PHE A 29 -6.43 7.71 2.88
CA PHE A 29 -5.89 7.92 1.54
C PHE A 29 -4.35 7.88 1.55
N GLU A 30 -3.72 8.66 2.44
CA GLU A 30 -2.28 8.78 2.59
C GLU A 30 -1.63 7.50 3.13
N HIS A 31 -2.36 6.75 3.96
CA HIS A 31 -1.89 5.54 4.63
C HIS A 31 -2.85 4.37 4.46
N GLY A 32 -3.55 4.27 3.32
CA GLY A 32 -4.55 3.24 3.00
C GLY A 32 -4.12 1.78 3.10
N ARG A 33 -2.88 1.54 3.49
CA ARG A 33 -2.43 0.30 4.12
C ARG A 33 -1.88 0.62 5.49
N SER A 34 -2.47 0.02 6.52
CA SER A 34 -1.96 0.06 7.88
C SER A 34 -0.49 -0.41 7.93
N LYS A 35 0.25 -0.02 8.96
CA LYS A 35 1.64 -0.49 9.16
C LYS A 35 1.71 -2.02 9.15
N ALA A 36 0.73 -2.70 9.77
CA ALA A 36 0.63 -4.15 9.80
C ALA A 36 0.47 -4.76 8.39
N GLU A 37 -0.42 -4.21 7.57
CA GLU A 37 -0.64 -4.68 6.19
C GLU A 37 0.58 -4.44 5.29
N ARG A 38 1.26 -3.30 5.45
CA ARG A 38 2.52 -3.02 4.73
C ARG A 38 3.60 -4.02 5.10
N THR A 39 3.78 -4.31 6.39
CA THR A 39 4.77 -5.30 6.86
C THR A 39 4.45 -6.70 6.37
N LEU A 40 3.18 -7.11 6.45
CA LEU A 40 2.70 -8.39 5.95
C LEU A 40 2.94 -8.55 4.44
N ALA A 41 2.60 -7.53 3.65
CA ALA A 41 2.84 -7.52 2.22
C ALA A 41 4.35 -7.59 1.89
N ARG A 42 5.17 -6.82 2.62
CA ARG A 42 6.63 -6.86 2.46
C ARG A 42 7.20 -8.24 2.77
N ALA A 43 6.81 -8.86 3.88
CA ALA A 43 7.27 -10.19 4.26
C ALA A 43 6.89 -11.26 3.22
N ARG A 44 5.68 -11.17 2.64
CA ARG A 44 5.25 -12.04 1.55
C ARG A 44 6.08 -11.86 0.29
N ASN A 45 6.35 -10.62 -0.10
CA ASN A 45 7.18 -10.31 -1.26
C ASN A 45 8.62 -10.80 -1.06
N GLU A 46 9.21 -10.59 0.12
CA GLU A 46 10.56 -11.08 0.44
C GLU A 46 10.64 -12.61 0.46
N LYS A 47 9.57 -13.30 0.88
CA LYS A 47 9.51 -14.76 0.79
C LYS A 47 9.44 -15.21 -0.68
N ALA A 48 8.53 -14.62 -1.46
CA ALA A 48 8.37 -14.95 -2.87
C ALA A 48 9.65 -14.68 -3.68
N ALA A 49 10.33 -13.56 -3.42
CA ALA A 49 11.61 -13.24 -4.06
C ALA A 49 12.68 -14.31 -3.75
N ARG A 50 12.81 -14.70 -2.48
CA ARG A 50 13.74 -15.77 -2.06
C ARG A 50 13.42 -17.11 -2.72
N GLU A 51 12.14 -17.47 -2.83
CA GLU A 51 11.72 -18.70 -3.50
C GLU A 51 12.04 -18.65 -5.01
N LEU A 52 11.78 -17.53 -5.67
CA LEU A 52 12.14 -17.32 -7.07
C LEU A 52 13.65 -17.42 -7.28
N ASP A 53 14.45 -16.75 -6.46
CA ASP A 53 15.91 -16.78 -6.55
C ASP A 53 16.45 -18.20 -6.30
N ALA A 54 15.93 -18.93 -5.31
CA ALA A 54 16.32 -20.31 -5.06
C ALA A 54 15.92 -21.26 -6.20
N SER A 55 14.82 -20.98 -6.89
CA SER A 55 14.36 -21.74 -8.05
C SER A 55 15.03 -21.33 -9.36
N ARG A 56 15.80 -20.23 -9.36
CA ARG A 56 16.43 -19.68 -10.55
C ARG A 56 17.55 -20.61 -11.01
N ARG A 57 17.29 -21.34 -12.08
CA ARG A 57 18.31 -22.06 -12.84
C ARG A 57 18.91 -21.10 -13.85
N GLU A 58 20.24 -21.05 -13.93
CA GLU A 58 20.89 -20.32 -15.01
C GLU A 58 20.40 -20.91 -16.34
N PRO A 59 20.01 -20.07 -17.32
CA PRO A 59 19.77 -20.57 -18.66
C PRO A 59 21.07 -21.23 -19.10
N ASP A 60 20.99 -22.51 -19.43
CA ASP A 60 22.12 -23.30 -19.90
C ASP A 60 22.64 -22.63 -21.18
N THR A 61 23.68 -21.80 -21.07
CA THR A 61 24.31 -21.11 -22.20
C THR A 61 25.15 -22.09 -23.05
N SER A 62 24.77 -23.36 -23.07
CA SER A 62 25.34 -24.41 -23.92
C SER A 62 24.51 -24.67 -25.19
N ALA A 63 23.54 -23.80 -25.51
CA ALA A 63 22.91 -23.81 -26.82
C ALA A 63 24.02 -23.69 -27.90
N PRO A 64 24.21 -24.71 -28.77
CA PRO A 64 25.31 -24.72 -29.72
C PRO A 64 25.20 -23.50 -30.64
N GLU A 65 26.32 -22.83 -30.87
CA GLU A 65 26.38 -21.72 -31.81
C GLU A 65 25.73 -22.12 -33.14
N PRO A 66 24.85 -21.30 -33.73
CA PRO A 66 24.41 -21.54 -35.08
C PRO A 66 25.61 -21.36 -36.00
N ASP A 67 26.12 -22.50 -36.48
CA ASP A 67 27.08 -22.63 -37.57
C ASP A 67 26.71 -21.63 -38.68
N LYS A 68 27.45 -20.53 -38.76
CA LYS A 68 27.33 -19.58 -39.86
C LYS A 68 28.02 -20.22 -41.06
N GLY A 69 27.27 -21.09 -41.72
CA GLY A 69 27.64 -21.70 -42.98
C GLY A 69 28.16 -20.64 -43.94
N THR A 70 29.42 -20.81 -44.31
CA THR A 70 30.11 -20.12 -45.38
C THR A 70 29.26 -20.15 -46.65
N SER A 71 29.07 -19.00 -47.28
CA SER A 71 28.71 -18.87 -48.71
C SER A 71 29.70 -17.91 -49.35
#